data_AF-A0A4Y2A6N3-F1
#
_entry.id   AF-A0A4Y2A6N3-F1
#
_cell.length_a   1.000
_cell.length_b   1.000
_cell.length_c   1.000
_cell.angle_alpha   90.00
_cell.angle_beta   90.00
_cell.angle_gamma   90.00
#
_symmetry.space_group_name_H-M   'P 1'
#
loop_
_entity.id
_entity.type
_entity.pdbx_description
1 polymer ?
#
loop_
_entity_poly.entity_id
_entity_poly.type
_entity_poly.pdbx_seq_one_letter_code
_entity_poly.pdbx_strand_id
1 'polypeptide(L)'
;MSQPHATESSQQHEARNEGSRVRIRELRQSLSYSDRNEKRGNNGLRMQMNRLNQLVKLDRIALQYNSEIEYSLHPVVVVESMNKVWTNCKALKFKNEAPGMCCLNGKVKLLPLKTRLEPLFSLVAGTTTKSKYFFA
;
A
#
# COMPACT_ATOMS: atom_id res chain seq x y z
N MET A 1 14.74 -1.68 24.01
CA MET A 1 14.32 -2.98 23.45
C MET A 1 12.80 -2.99 23.41
N SER A 2 12.19 -2.90 22.22
CA SER A 2 10.74 -2.93 22.07
C SER A 2 10.29 -4.39 22.01
N GLN A 3 9.47 -4.83 22.96
CA GLN A 3 8.92 -6.19 22.94
C GLN A 3 7.93 -6.37 21.78
N PRO A 4 7.90 -7.54 21.13
CA PRO A 4 6.97 -7.80 20.04
C PRO A 4 5.53 -7.85 20.55
N HIS A 5 4.68 -6.97 20.02
CA HIS A 5 3.24 -6.88 20.33
C HIS A 5 2.44 -8.14 19.99
N ALA A 6 3.03 -9.09 19.26
CA ALA A 6 2.37 -10.30 18.79
C ALA A 6 2.09 -11.34 19.90
N THR A 7 2.72 -11.21 21.07
CA THR A 7 2.56 -12.14 22.21
C THR A 7 1.94 -11.49 23.45
N GLU A 8 1.37 -10.29 23.32
CA GLU A 8 0.75 -9.55 24.41
C GLU A 8 -0.57 -10.22 24.86
N SER A 9 -0.70 -10.51 26.16
CA SER A 9 -1.96 -10.99 26.73
C SER A 9 -3.01 -9.87 26.78
N SER A 10 -4.30 -10.20 26.71
CA SER A 10 -5.40 -9.21 26.77
C SER A 10 -5.30 -8.28 27.98
N GLN A 11 -4.94 -8.82 29.15
CA GLN A 11 -4.77 -8.01 30.37
C GLN A 11 -3.58 -7.05 30.30
N GLN A 12 -2.48 -7.46 29.66
CA GLN A 12 -1.32 -6.60 29.44
C GLN A 12 -1.63 -5.49 28.44
N HIS A 13 -2.38 -5.83 27.39
CA HIS A 13 -2.86 -4.88 26.39
C HIS A 13 -3.76 -3.80 27.02
N GLU A 14 -4.71 -4.20 27.85
CA GLU A 14 -5.59 -3.28 28.58
C GLU A 14 -4.82 -2.38 29.55
N ALA A 15 -3.92 -2.95 30.35
CA ALA A 15 -3.09 -2.18 31.28
C ALA A 15 -2.20 -1.16 30.54
N ARG A 16 -1.66 -1.52 29.37
CA ARG A 16 -0.86 -0.62 28.53
C ARG A 16 -1.71 0.50 27.92
N ASN A 17 -2.91 0.18 27.44
CA ASN A 17 -3.82 1.17 26.89
C ASN A 17 -4.25 2.16 27.98
N GLU A 18 -4.56 1.67 29.19
CA GLU A 18 -4.93 2.54 30.31
C GLU A 18 -3.75 3.42 30.77
N GLY A 19 -2.55 2.85 30.87
CA GLY A 19 -1.34 3.64 31.12
C GLY A 19 -1.08 4.71 30.05
N SER A 20 -1.40 4.41 28.79
CA SER A 20 -1.31 5.38 27.69
C SER A 20 -2.37 6.48 27.80
N ARG A 21 -3.59 6.14 28.23
CA ARG A 21 -4.67 7.10 28.47
C ARG A 21 -4.32 8.09 29.59
N VAL A 22 -3.80 7.59 30.70
CA VAL A 22 -3.37 8.42 31.84
C VAL A 22 -2.27 9.39 31.40
N ARG A 23 -1.21 8.88 30.75
CA ARG A 23 -0.12 9.74 30.23
C ARG A 23 -0.61 10.82 29.28
N ILE A 24 -1.52 10.50 28.37
CA ILE A 24 -2.08 11.50 27.44
C ILE A 24 -2.95 12.52 28.19
N ARG A 25 -3.68 12.10 29.23
CA ARG A 25 -4.46 13.03 30.07
C ARG A 25 -3.56 14.01 30.80
N GLU A 26 -2.49 13.53 31.44
CA GLU A 26 -1.52 14.38 32.15
C GLU A 26 -0.84 15.34 31.18
N LEU A 27 -0.39 14.85 30.02
CA LEU A 27 0.18 15.68 28.97
C LEU A 27 -0.81 16.75 28.51
N ARG A 28 -2.10 16.43 28.40
CA ARG A 28 -3.13 17.43 28.02
C ARG A 28 -3.34 18.49 29.09
N GLN A 29 -3.19 18.15 30.37
CA GLN A 29 -3.31 19.08 31.49
C GLN A 29 -2.08 19.99 31.59
N SER A 30 -0.89 19.50 31.21
CA SER A 30 0.35 20.28 31.24
C SER A 30 0.53 21.20 30.02
N LEU A 31 -0.32 21.12 28.99
CA LEU A 31 -0.22 21.98 27.80
C LEU A 31 -0.66 23.42 28.08
N SER A 32 0.11 24.36 27.53
CA SER A 32 -0.27 25.76 27.51
C SER A 32 -1.54 26.00 26.67
N TYR A 33 -2.13 27.17 26.82
CA TYR A 33 -3.31 27.55 26.03
C TYR A 33 -3.00 27.62 24.52
N SER A 34 -1.83 28.12 24.14
CA SER A 34 -1.40 28.18 22.73
C SER A 34 -1.23 26.78 22.14
N ASP A 35 -0.58 25.85 22.86
CA ASP A 35 -0.35 24.49 22.37
C ASP A 35 -1.67 23.73 22.19
N ARG A 36 -2.65 23.98 23.06
CA ARG A 36 -4.00 23.42 22.94
C ARG A 36 -4.73 23.94 21.70
N ASN A 37 -4.63 25.24 21.43
CA ASN A 37 -5.24 25.85 20.24
C ASN A 37 -4.57 25.39 18.95
N GLU A 38 -3.25 25.27 18.93
CA GLU A 38 -2.50 24.74 17.79
C GLU A 38 -2.90 23.30 17.48
N LYS A 39 -2.93 22.42 18.51
CA LYS A 39 -3.40 21.03 18.33
C LYS A 39 -4.84 20.96 17.84
N ARG A 40 -5.73 21.82 18.34
CA ARG A 40 -7.12 21.90 17.88
C ARG A 40 -7.21 22.38 16.43
N GLY A 41 -6.43 23.39 16.06
CA GLY A 41 -6.32 23.91 14.70
C GLY A 41 -5.82 22.85 13.73
N ASN A 42 -4.71 22.18 14.06
CA ASN A 42 -4.13 21.10 13.26
C ASN A 42 -5.11 19.93 13.08
N ASN A 43 -5.83 19.56 14.15
CA ASN A 43 -6.85 18.52 14.03
C ASN A 43 -8.03 18.98 13.14
N GLY A 44 -8.41 20.26 13.20
CA GLY A 44 -9.39 20.87 12.31
C GLY A 44 -8.96 20.84 10.84
N LEU A 45 -7.73 21.27 10.55
CA LEU A 45 -7.13 21.24 9.22
C LEU A 45 -7.07 19.81 8.67
N ARG A 46 -6.66 18.84 9.50
CA ARG A 46 -6.66 17.42 9.12
C ARG A 46 -8.06 16.92 8.78
N MET A 47 -9.07 17.25 9.59
CA MET A 47 -10.46 16.88 9.32
C MET A 47 -10.99 17.51 8.03
N GLN A 48 -10.63 18.77 7.74
CA GLN A 48 -10.97 19.45 6.50
C GLN A 48 -10.30 18.77 5.30
N MET A 49 -9.00 18.47 5.39
CA MET A 49 -8.26 17.79 4.34
C MET A 49 -8.85 16.40 4.05
N ASN A 50 -9.23 15.65 5.09
CA ASN A 50 -9.88 14.35 4.93
C ASN A 50 -11.22 14.45 4.20
N ARG A 51 -11.98 15.53 4.41
CA ARG A 51 -13.24 15.75 3.70
C ARG A 51 -13.00 16.11 2.23
N LEU A 52 -12.01 16.94 1.94
CA LEU A 52 -11.64 17.28 0.56
C LEU A 52 -11.12 16.05 -0.19
N ASN A 53 -10.26 15.25 0.47
CA ASN A 53 -9.76 14.00 -0.10
C ASN A 53 -10.89 13.03 -0.42
N GLN A 54 -11.95 12.94 0.40
CA GLN A 54 -13.13 12.12 0.11
C GLN A 54 -13.92 12.52 -1.15
N LEU A 55 -13.74 13.75 -1.64
CA LEU A 55 -14.42 14.24 -2.83
C LEU A 55 -13.61 13.99 -4.12
N VAL A 56 -12.36 13.50 -3.99
CA VAL A 56 -11.49 13.24 -5.14
C VAL A 56 -12.06 12.08 -5.95
N LYS A 57 -12.31 12.32 -7.24
CA LYS A 57 -12.67 11.26 -8.18
C LYS A 57 -11.46 10.35 -8.39
N LEU A 58 -11.61 9.07 -8.09
CA LEU A 58 -10.56 8.06 -8.25
C LEU A 58 -10.51 7.45 -9.67
N ASP A 59 -11.15 8.07 -10.66
CA ASP A 59 -11.06 7.53 -12.02
C ASP A 59 -9.67 7.82 -12.60
N ARG A 60 -8.96 6.77 -13.04
CA ARG A 60 -7.61 6.83 -13.62
C ARG A 60 -6.51 7.48 -12.76
N ILE A 61 -6.71 7.71 -11.47
CA ILE A 61 -5.69 8.30 -10.58
C ILE A 61 -4.38 7.50 -10.52
N ALA A 62 -4.41 6.18 -10.80
CA ALA A 62 -3.19 5.38 -10.92
C ALA A 62 -2.29 5.84 -12.08
N LEU A 63 -2.86 6.49 -13.09
CA LEU A 63 -2.15 7.06 -14.25
C LEU A 63 -1.85 8.56 -14.07
N GLN A 64 -2.61 9.25 -13.21
CA GLN A 64 -2.51 10.69 -12.95
C GLN A 64 -2.33 10.94 -11.46
N TYR A 65 -1.16 10.57 -10.94
CA TYR A 65 -0.86 10.74 -9.52
C TYR A 65 -0.64 12.23 -9.18
N ASN A 66 -1.46 12.76 -8.26
CA ASN A 66 -1.23 14.07 -7.64
C ASN A 66 -0.68 13.90 -6.22
N SER A 67 0.54 14.37 -5.96
CA SER A 67 1.22 14.26 -4.65
C SER A 67 0.64 15.12 -3.54
N GLU A 68 -0.22 16.10 -3.85
CA GLU A 68 -0.89 16.94 -2.86
C GLU A 68 -2.07 16.23 -2.18
N ILE A 69 -2.51 15.09 -2.76
CA ILE A 69 -3.65 14.32 -2.25
C ILE A 69 -3.14 13.21 -1.34
N GLU A 70 -3.63 13.17 -0.11
CA GLU A 70 -3.33 12.10 0.84
C GLU A 70 -4.27 10.90 0.61
N TYR A 71 -3.97 10.09 -0.41
CA TYR A 71 -4.80 8.94 -0.81
C TYR A 71 -5.00 7.92 0.32
N SER A 72 -4.05 7.79 1.24
CA SER A 72 -4.15 6.90 2.42
C SER A 72 -5.34 7.21 3.32
N LEU A 73 -5.87 8.43 3.27
CA LEU A 73 -7.03 8.87 4.04
C LEU A 73 -8.34 8.75 3.27
N HIS A 74 -8.29 8.35 1.99
CA HIS A 74 -9.47 8.16 1.17
C HIS A 74 -10.19 6.85 1.56
N PRO A 75 -11.50 6.86 1.86
CA PRO A 75 -12.22 5.72 2.42
C PRO A 75 -12.22 4.47 1.53
N VAL A 76 -12.11 4.66 0.22
CA VAL A 76 -12.08 3.58 -0.79
C VAL A 76 -10.66 3.06 -1.06
N VAL A 77 -9.61 3.84 -0.76
CA VAL A 77 -8.23 3.44 -1.02
C VAL A 77 -7.73 2.65 0.19
N VAL A 78 -7.91 1.33 0.14
CA VAL A 78 -7.41 0.42 1.17
C VAL A 78 -6.09 -0.18 0.70
N VAL A 79 -4.97 0.34 1.23
CA VAL A 79 -3.66 -0.31 1.10
C VAL A 79 -3.59 -1.41 2.16
N GLU A 80 -3.89 -2.64 1.76
CA GLU A 80 -3.82 -3.79 2.67
C GLU A 80 -2.38 -4.07 3.12
N SER A 81 -2.20 -4.73 4.26
CA SER A 81 -0.85 -5.12 4.73
C SER A 81 -0.28 -6.28 3.91
N MET A 82 1.04 -6.25 3.67
CA MET A 82 1.78 -7.36 3.08
C MET A 82 2.00 -8.48 4.12
N ASN A 83 0.97 -9.30 4.35
CA ASN A 83 0.99 -10.32 5.39
C ASN A 83 0.92 -11.76 4.83
N LYS A 84 0.82 -11.92 3.51
CA LYS A 84 0.84 -13.24 2.87
C LYS A 84 2.23 -13.57 2.39
N VAL A 85 2.74 -14.74 2.75
CA VAL A 85 3.99 -15.26 2.22
C VAL A 85 3.72 -16.00 0.91
N TRP A 86 4.48 -15.72 -0.14
CA TRP A 86 4.41 -16.48 -1.38
C TRP A 86 5.14 -17.82 -1.25
N THR A 87 4.55 -18.88 -1.78
CA THR A 87 5.08 -20.24 -1.65
C THR A 87 6.44 -20.43 -2.31
N ASN A 88 6.68 -19.77 -3.44
CA ASN A 88 7.84 -20.04 -4.28
C ASN A 88 9.09 -19.22 -3.91
N CYS A 89 8.91 -18.00 -3.40
CA CYS A 89 10.00 -17.05 -3.14
C CYS A 89 10.10 -16.66 -1.65
N LYS A 90 9.18 -17.11 -0.80
CA LYS A 90 9.03 -16.72 0.62
C LYS A 90 8.93 -15.19 0.85
N ALA A 91 8.68 -14.39 -0.18
CA ALA A 91 8.45 -12.96 -0.05
C ALA A 91 7.04 -12.67 0.49
N LEU A 92 6.89 -11.54 1.19
CA LEU A 92 5.59 -11.00 1.57
C LEU A 92 4.92 -10.38 0.33
N LYS A 93 3.59 -10.52 0.25
CA LYS A 93 2.76 -10.00 -0.84
C LYS A 93 1.44 -9.44 -0.33
N PHE A 94 0.78 -8.62 -1.15
CA PHE A 94 -0.59 -8.20 -0.87
C PHE A 94 -1.59 -9.35 -1.10
N LYS A 95 -2.73 -9.32 -0.43
CA LYS A 95 -3.77 -10.36 -0.54
C LYS A 95 -4.25 -10.55 -1.97
N ASN A 96 -4.43 -9.43 -2.67
CA ASN A 96 -5.01 -9.31 -4.02
C ASN A 96 -3.94 -9.03 -5.09
N GLU A 97 -2.67 -9.24 -4.78
CA GLU A 97 -1.59 -9.08 -5.74
C GLU A 97 -1.72 -10.10 -6.89
N ALA A 98 -1.55 -9.63 -8.13
CA ALA A 98 -1.67 -10.46 -9.31
C ALA A 98 -0.67 -11.64 -9.27
N PRO A 99 -1.10 -12.86 -9.63
CA PRO A 99 -0.19 -14.01 -9.73
C PRO A 99 0.96 -13.71 -10.70
N GLY A 100 2.18 -14.08 -10.32
CA GLY A 100 3.37 -13.94 -11.17
C GLY A 100 4.24 -12.71 -10.89
N MET A 101 3.79 -11.78 -10.05
CA MET A 101 4.54 -10.56 -9.71
C MET A 101 5.60 -10.73 -8.61
N CYS A 102 5.82 -11.92 -8.02
CA CYS A 102 6.85 -12.01 -6.99
C CYS A 102 8.25 -11.80 -7.55
N CYS A 103 8.97 -10.92 -6.87
CA CYS A 103 10.40 -10.72 -6.96
C CYS A 103 11.16 -11.93 -6.39
N LEU A 104 11.67 -12.81 -7.25
CA LEU A 104 12.87 -13.58 -6.93
C LEU A 104 14.06 -12.70 -7.33
N ASN A 105 14.70 -12.00 -6.38
CA ASN A 105 15.81 -11.07 -6.64
C ASN A 105 15.48 -10.01 -7.72
N GLY A 106 14.25 -9.49 -7.73
CA GLY A 106 13.79 -8.49 -8.70
C GLY A 106 13.41 -9.03 -10.10
N LYS A 107 13.42 -10.36 -10.31
CA LYS A 107 12.96 -10.96 -11.58
C LYS A 107 11.54 -11.51 -11.44
N VAL A 108 10.63 -11.00 -12.27
CA VAL A 108 9.25 -11.48 -12.41
C VAL A 108 9.29 -12.87 -13.05
N LYS A 109 8.88 -13.90 -12.30
CA LYS A 109 8.70 -15.26 -12.87
C LYS A 109 7.35 -15.31 -13.57
N LEU A 110 7.33 -14.88 -14.84
CA LEU A 110 6.17 -15.04 -15.71
C LEU A 110 5.83 -16.54 -15.84
N LEU A 111 4.55 -16.88 -15.86
CA LEU A 111 4.15 -18.22 -16.27
C LEU A 111 4.77 -18.51 -17.65
N PRO A 112 5.22 -19.76 -17.92
CA PRO A 112 5.63 -20.13 -19.25
C PRO A 112 4.52 -19.75 -20.23
N LEU A 113 4.83 -18.86 -21.19
CA LEU A 113 3.88 -18.53 -22.24
C LEU A 113 3.47 -19.86 -22.88
N LYS A 114 2.16 -20.15 -22.91
CA LYS A 114 1.65 -21.23 -23.76
C LYS A 114 2.30 -21.08 -25.13
N THR A 115 2.75 -22.21 -25.70
CA THR A 115 3.37 -22.33 -27.02
C THR A 115 2.86 -21.22 -27.92
N ARG A 116 3.72 -20.24 -28.22
CA ARG A 116 3.34 -19.06 -29.00
C ARG A 116 2.58 -19.55 -30.22
N LEU A 117 1.30 -19.18 -30.34
CA LEU A 117 0.46 -19.59 -31.46
C LEU A 117 1.16 -19.14 -32.76
N GLU A 118 1.33 -20.05 -33.71
CA GLU A 118 1.67 -19.63 -35.06
C GLU A 118 0.54 -18.72 -35.58
N PRO A 119 0.87 -17.62 -36.28
CA PRO A 119 2.16 -17.32 -36.91
C PRO A 119 3.11 -16.45 -36.06
N LEU A 120 2.73 -16.02 -34.85
CA LEU A 120 3.51 -15.07 -34.05
C LEU A 120 4.93 -15.58 -33.73
N PHE A 121 5.06 -16.88 -33.42
CA PHE A 121 6.37 -17.49 -33.17
C PHE A 121 7.30 -17.35 -34.38
N SER A 122 6.83 -17.75 -35.56
CA SER A 122 7.61 -17.80 -36.80
C SER A 122 7.90 -16.40 -37.36
N LEU A 123 7.05 -15.41 -37.04
CA LEU A 123 7.31 -13.99 -37.32
C LEU A 123 8.39 -13.42 -36.38
N VAL A 124 8.30 -13.68 -35.07
CA VAL A 124 9.27 -13.17 -34.09
C VAL A 124 10.64 -13.85 -34.22
N ALA A 125 10.66 -15.13 -34.58
CA ALA A 125 11.89 -15.91 -34.76
C ALA A 125 12.63 -15.61 -36.08
N GLY A 126 12.06 -14.80 -36.97
CA GLY A 126 12.70 -14.47 -38.25
C GLY A 126 12.71 -15.60 -39.27
N THR A 127 11.95 -16.68 -39.04
CA THR A 127 12.00 -17.89 -39.87
C THR A 127 11.17 -17.79 -41.15
N THR A 128 10.35 -16.74 -41.29
CA THR A 128 9.49 -16.53 -42.47
C THR A 128 9.84 -15.24 -43.22
N THR A 129 9.60 -15.20 -44.52
CA THR A 129 9.77 -13.98 -45.35
C THR A 129 8.95 -12.81 -44.83
N LYS A 130 7.80 -13.10 -44.19
CA LYS A 130 6.91 -12.10 -43.59
C LYS A 130 7.47 -11.46 -42.31
N SER A 131 8.49 -12.05 -41.69
CA SER A 131 9.13 -11.53 -40.46
C SER A 131 9.73 -10.14 -40.66
N LYS A 132 10.20 -9.83 -41.88
CA LYS A 132 10.77 -8.52 -42.23
C LYS A 132 9.77 -7.38 -42.07
N TYR A 133 8.48 -7.64 -42.28
CA TYR A 133 7.41 -6.65 -42.16
C TYR A 133 6.83 -6.57 -40.74
N PHE A 134 7.20 -7.50 -39.85
CA PHE A 134 6.69 -7.54 -38.48
C PHE A 134 7.50 -6.64 -37.53
N PHE A 135 8.79 -6.46 -37.82
CA PHE A 135 9.71 -5.60 -37.07
C PHE A 135 10.01 -4.26 -37.74
N ALA A 136 9.40 -4.01 -38.91
CA ALA A 136 9.42 -2.71 -39.57
C ALA A 136 8.35 -1.81 -38.96
#